data_AF-A0A0Q5QV15-F1
#
_entry.id   AF-A0A0Q5QV15-F1
#
_cell.length_a   1.000
_cell.length_b   1.000
_cell.length_c   1.000
_cell.angle_alpha   90.00
_cell.angle_beta   90.00
_cell.angle_gamma   90.00
#
_symmetry.space_group_name_H-M   'P 1'
#
loop_
_entity.id
_entity.type
_entity.pdbx_description
1 polymer ?
#
loop_
_entity_poly.entity_id
_entity_poly.type
_entity_poly.pdbx_seq_one_letter_code
_entity_poly.pdbx_strand_id
1 'polypeptide(L)' 'MSTTSVATRRASGPLVLDTPDVSVINTALWLTATTAVAALAYYFLGYDQGAVSVFGADTHVHEFVHDARHFLGFPCH' A
#
# COMPACT_ATOMS: atom_id res chain seq x y z
N MET A 1 30.07 46.31 -51.02
CA MET A 1 30.70 45.26 -50.18
C MET A 1 29.71 44.92 -49.08
N SER A 2 28.99 43.81 -49.20
CA SER A 2 27.97 43.39 -48.23
C SER A 2 28.50 42.19 -47.46
N THR A 3 28.78 42.36 -46.17
CA THR A 3 29.23 41.29 -45.29
C THR A 3 28.02 40.64 -44.62
N THR A 4 27.71 39.40 -45.00
CA THR A 4 26.69 38.59 -44.32
C THR A 4 27.27 38.03 -43.03
N SER A 5 26.79 38.50 -41.88
CA SER A 5 27.12 37.93 -40.56
C SER A 5 26.29 36.66 -40.34
N VAL A 6 26.92 35.49 -40.39
CA VAL A 6 26.30 34.21 -40.05
C VAL A 6 26.26 34.08 -38.52
N ALA A 7 25.06 34.18 -37.94
CA ALA A 7 24.85 33.89 -36.53
C ALA A 7 24.87 32.38 -36.28
N THR A 8 25.93 31.88 -35.63
CA THR A 8 26.02 30.49 -35.19
C THR A 8 24.99 30.22 -34.10
N ARG A 9 23.96 29.44 -34.42
CA ARG A 9 22.99 28.94 -33.44
C ARG A 9 23.66 27.82 -32.64
N ARG A 10 24.00 28.07 -31.37
CA ARG A 10 24.43 27.00 -30.45
C ARG A 10 23.27 26.03 -30.26
N ALA A 11 23.50 24.75 -30.56
CA ALA A 11 22.57 23.69 -30.21
C ALA A 11 22.54 23.55 -28.68
N SER A 12 21.34 23.67 -28.10
CA SER A 12 21.11 23.36 -26.69
C SER A 12 21.30 21.86 -26.49
N GLY A 13 22.23 21.47 -25.63
CA GLY A 13 22.39 20.07 -25.22
C GLY A 13 21.13 19.54 -24.55
N PRO A 14 20.91 18.22 -24.54
CA PRO A 14 19.73 17.63 -23.93
C PRO A 14 19.63 18.04 -22.46
N LEU A 15 18.49 18.61 -22.10
CA LEU A 15 18.14 18.91 -20.71
C LEU A 15 17.89 17.58 -20.00
N VAL A 16 18.80 17.19 -19.11
CA VAL A 16 18.64 16.02 -18.26
C VAL A 16 17.77 16.45 -17.08
N LEU A 17 16.53 15.95 -17.03
CA LEU A 17 15.68 16.05 -15.85
C LEU A 17 15.88 14.81 -14.99
N ASP A 18 15.97 15.04 -13.69
CA ASP A 18 15.95 13.98 -12.70
C ASP A 18 14.52 13.42 -12.62
N THR A 19 14.33 12.20 -13.13
CA THR A 19 13.02 11.55 -13.11
C THR A 19 12.83 10.79 -11.80
N PRO A 20 11.68 10.94 -11.12
CA PRO A 20 11.45 10.29 -9.84
C PRO A 20 11.55 8.76 -9.94
N ASP A 21 12.23 8.16 -8.97
CA ASP A 21 12.38 6.70 -8.87
C ASP A 21 11.07 6.04 -8.39
N VAL A 22 10.36 5.45 -9.34
CA VAL A 22 9.09 4.76 -9.11
C VAL A 22 9.29 3.46 -8.31
N SER A 23 10.50 2.91 -8.27
CA SER A 23 10.78 1.65 -7.56
C SER A 23 10.62 1.81 -6.04
N VAL A 24 11.04 2.94 -5.48
CA VAL A 24 10.86 3.27 -4.06
C VAL A 24 9.39 3.39 -3.72
N ILE A 25 8.61 4.09 -4.55
CA ILE A 25 7.16 4.25 -4.38
C ILE A 25 6.47 2.88 -4.45
N ASN A 26 6.80 2.06 -5.46
CA ASN A 26 6.23 0.73 -5.61
C ASN A 26 6.56 -0.16 -4.40
N THR A 27 7.80 -0.13 -3.92
CA THR A 27 8.22 -0.88 -2.73
C THR A 27 7.45 -0.42 -1.50
N ALA A 28 7.36 0.88 -1.28
CA ALA A 28 6.62 1.45 -0.16
C ALA A 28 5.13 1.08 -0.21
N LEU A 29 4.51 1.12 -1.40
CA LEU A 29 3.13 0.72 -1.60
C LEU A 29 2.92 -0.76 -1.24
N TRP A 30 3.76 -1.65 -1.74
CA TRP A 30 3.67 -3.08 -1.42
C TRP A 30 3.86 -3.35 0.06
N LEU A 31 4.89 -2.80 0.68
CA LEU A 31 5.14 -2.97 2.12
C LEU A 31 3.98 -2.43 2.96
N THR A 32 3.46 -1.26 2.61
CA THR A 32 2.33 -0.65 3.34
C THR A 32 1.07 -1.48 3.18
N ALA A 33 0.74 -1.90 1.96
CA ALA A 33 -0.45 -2.71 1.70
C ALA A 33 -0.36 -4.07 2.40
N THR A 34 0.78 -4.77 2.30
CA THR A 34 0.99 -6.04 2.98
C THR A 34 0.91 -5.88 4.50
N THR A 35 1.53 -4.84 5.06
CA THR A 35 1.46 -4.57 6.51
C THR A 35 0.03 -4.29 6.96
N ALA A 36 -0.73 -3.51 6.19
CA ALA A 36 -2.13 -3.22 6.49
C ALA A 36 -2.99 -4.49 6.47
N VAL A 37 -2.82 -5.35 5.46
CA VAL A 37 -3.53 -6.64 5.37
C VAL A 37 -3.17 -7.55 6.54
N ALA A 38 -1.87 -7.64 6.89
CA ALA A 38 -1.43 -8.43 8.03
C ALA A 38 -2.02 -7.91 9.35
N ALA A 39 -2.08 -6.59 9.55
CA ALA A 39 -2.70 -5.98 10.73
C ALA A 39 -4.21 -6.26 10.80
N LEU A 40 -4.91 -6.21 9.66
CA LEU A 40 -6.33 -6.57 9.59
C LEU A 40 -6.55 -8.03 9.96
N ALA A 41 -5.76 -8.94 9.41
CA ALA A 41 -5.84 -10.36 9.76
C ALA A 41 -5.59 -10.57 11.27
N TYR A 42 -4.56 -9.94 11.81
CA TYR A 42 -4.25 -10.00 13.25
C TYR A 42 -5.40 -9.45 14.12
N TYR A 43 -6.01 -8.35 13.72
CA TYR A 43 -7.17 -7.77 14.41
C TYR A 43 -8.36 -8.74 14.44
N PHE A 44 -8.77 -9.29 13.30
CA PHE A 44 -9.93 -10.18 13.23
C PHE A 44 -9.69 -11.51 13.94
N LEU A 45 -8.47 -12.06 13.89
CA LEU A 45 -8.14 -13.32 14.57
C LEU A 45 -7.96 -13.15 16.09
N GLY A 46 -7.44 -12.00 16.54
CA GLY A 46 -7.02 -11.79 17.93
C GLY A 46 -7.97 -10.91 18.75
N TYR A 47 -8.40 -9.77 18.19
CA TYR A 47 -9.05 -8.69 18.93
C TYR A 47 -10.57 -8.65 18.74
N ASP A 48 -11.09 -9.01 17.57
CA ASP A 48 -12.54 -8.95 17.28
C ASP A 48 -13.31 -10.08 17.99
N GLN A 49 -13.36 -10.00 19.32
CA GLN A 49 -13.97 -10.98 20.24
C GLN A 49 -15.37 -10.55 20.74
N GLY A 50 -16.08 -9.69 19.99
CA GLY A 50 -17.41 -9.18 20.37
C GLY A 50 -17.44 -8.03 21.40
N ALA A 51 -16.33 -7.76 22.11
CA ALA A 51 -16.23 -6.61 23.04
C ALA A 51 -15.60 -5.34 22.42
N VAL A 52 -14.72 -5.52 21.42
CA VAL A 52 -14.08 -4.45 20.65
C VAL A 52 -14.17 -4.79 19.17
N SER A 53 -15.32 -4.47 18.56
CA SER A 53 -15.50 -4.59 17.11
C SER A 53 -15.52 -3.24 16.41
N VAL A 54 -14.87 -3.14 15.25
CA VAL A 54 -14.96 -1.98 14.36
C VAL A 54 -16.39 -1.84 13.80
N PHE A 55 -17.16 -2.93 13.82
CA PHE A 55 -18.58 -2.97 13.45
C PHE A 55 -19.52 -2.71 14.66
N GLY A 56 -18.97 -2.33 15.82
CA GLY A 56 -19.75 -2.00 17.02
C GLY A 56 -20.32 -3.23 17.71
N ALA A 57 -21.63 -3.24 17.96
CA ALA A 57 -22.31 -4.37 18.60
C ALA A 57 -22.70 -5.50 17.62
N ASP A 58 -22.32 -5.38 16.35
CA ASP A 58 -22.58 -6.38 15.32
C ASP A 58 -21.56 -7.54 15.42
N THR A 59 -22.03 -8.75 15.72
CA THR A 59 -21.21 -9.94 15.97
C THR A 59 -21.12 -10.90 14.78
N HIS A 60 -21.73 -10.62 13.63
CA HIS A 60 -21.74 -11.60 12.52
C HIS A 60 -20.33 -11.96 12.04
N VAL A 61 -19.42 -10.98 11.99
CA VAL A 61 -18.01 -11.23 11.62
C VAL A 61 -17.29 -12.02 12.71
N HIS A 62 -17.54 -11.68 13.97
CA HIS A 62 -17.00 -12.40 15.12
C HIS A 62 -17.43 -13.87 15.09
N GLU A 63 -18.72 -14.16 14.94
CA GLU A 63 -19.27 -15.51 14.90
C GLU A 63 -18.74 -16.31 13.70
N PHE A 64 -18.65 -15.69 12.52
CA PHE A 64 -18.06 -16.33 11.34
C PHE A 64 -16.60 -16.74 11.56
N VAL A 65 -15.77 -15.84 12.08
CA VAL A 65 -14.35 -16.12 12.35
C VAL A 65 -14.21 -17.13 13.50
N HIS A 66 -15.08 -17.02 14.51
CA HIS A 66 -15.17 -17.95 15.63
C HIS A 66 -15.50 -19.37 15.18
N ASP A 67 -16.45 -19.53 14.25
CA ASP A 67 -16.81 -20.83 13.69
C ASP A 67 -15.71 -21.39 12.77
N ALA A 68 -15.03 -20.53 12.01
CA ALA A 68 -13.91 -20.95 11.17
C ALA A 68 -12.74 -21.50 12.01
N ARG A 69 -12.41 -20.91 13.18
CA ARG A 69 -11.36 -21.47 14.05
C ARG A 69 -11.75 -22.83 14.62
N HIS A 70 -13.03 -23.04 14.94
CA HIS A 70 -13.54 -24.33 15.40
C HIS A 70 -13.50 -25.37 14.29
N PHE A 71 -13.84 -24.98 13.06
CA PHE A 71 -13.70 -25.84 11.89
C PHE A 71 -12.26 -26.30 11.67
N LEU A 72 -11.29 -25.43 11.94
CA LEU A 72 -9.85 -25.76 11.88
C LEU A 72 -9.34 -26.51 13.12
N GLY A 73 -10.21 -26.82 14.10
CA GLY A 73 -9.88 -27.62 15.29
C GLY A 73 -9.21 -26.83 16.42
N PHE A 74 -9.15 -25.50 16.34
CA PHE A 74 -8.61 -24.68 17.43
C PHE A 74 -9.65 -24.56 18.57
N PRO A 75 -9.28 -24.80 19.83
CA PRO A 75 -10.19 -24.68 20.97
C PRO A 75 -10.51 -23.22 21.31
N CYS A 76 -11.72 -22.97 21.82
CA CYS A 76 -12.12 -21.73 22.49
C CYS A 76 -12.21 -21.91 24.01
N HIS A 77 -12.07 -20.83 24.78
CA HIS A 77 -12.36 -20.83 26.23
C HIS A 77 -13.81 -20.38 26.47
#